data_AF-A0A529N9P6-F1
#
_entry.id   AF-A0A529N9P6-F1
#
_cell.length_a   1.000
_cell.length_b   1.000
_cell.length_c   1.000
_cell.angle_alpha   90.00
_cell.angle_beta   90.00
_cell.angle_gamma   90.00
#
_symmetry.space_group_name_H-M   'P 1'
#
loop_
_entity.id
_entity.type
_entity.pdbx_description
1 polymer ?
#
loop_
_entity_poly.entity_id
_entity_poly.type
_entity_poly.pdbx_seq_one_letter_code
_entity_poly.pdbx_strand_id
1 'polypeptide(L)'
;MDHSSNQLLPLETLRAFDAAARTGSFSAAAERLNLTHGAISRQIAKLEDWLGLKVFERNARGVTLTNEGNRLHLRTTEAFALI
;
A
#
# COMPACT_ATOMS: atom_id res chain seq x y z
N MET A 1 15.28 22.57 -1.72
CA MET A 1 14.14 21.64 -1.69
C MET A 1 14.15 20.84 -0.38
N ASP A 2 14.29 21.54 0.75
CA ASP A 2 13.31 21.58 1.85
C ASP A 2 12.22 20.48 1.87
N HIS A 3 12.49 19.36 2.57
CA HIS A 3 11.49 18.35 2.94
C HIS A 3 10.88 18.60 4.35
N SER A 4 11.02 19.82 4.86
CA SER A 4 10.60 20.20 6.22
C SER A 4 9.10 20.55 6.25
N SER A 5 8.22 19.54 6.27
CA SER A 5 6.87 19.60 6.86
C SER A 5 6.20 18.22 6.80
N ASN A 6 6.27 17.45 7.88
CA ASN A 6 5.15 16.68 8.44
C ASN A 6 4.16 15.92 7.51
N GLN A 7 4.56 15.47 6.32
CA GLN A 7 3.68 14.66 5.47
C GLN A 7 3.87 13.19 5.86
N LEU A 8 3.48 12.87 7.09
CA LEU A 8 3.34 11.49 7.53
C LEU A 8 2.46 10.79 6.51
N LEU A 9 2.98 9.71 5.91
CA LEU A 9 2.15 8.79 5.15
C LEU A 9 0.94 8.46 6.02
N PRO A 10 -0.30 8.73 5.56
CA PRO A 10 -1.47 8.39 6.33
C PRO A 10 -1.38 6.89 6.67
N LEU A 11 -1.47 6.53 7.96
CA LEU A 11 -1.39 5.13 8.38
C LEU A 11 -2.41 4.25 7.62
N GLU A 12 -3.52 4.84 7.21
CA GLU A 12 -4.53 4.23 6.37
C GLU A 12 -3.98 3.75 5.02
N THR A 13 -3.07 4.52 4.41
CA THR A 13 -2.42 4.17 3.15
C THR A 13 -1.48 2.98 3.31
N LEU A 14 -0.68 2.96 4.38
CA LEU A 14 0.18 1.82 4.73
C LEU A 14 -0.65 0.57 5.05
N ARG A 15 -1.77 0.74 5.75
CA ARG A 15 -2.70 -0.35 6.07
C ARG A 15 -3.38 -0.93 4.82
N ALA A 16 -3.78 -0.07 3.88
CA ALA A 16 -4.33 -0.49 2.59
C ALA A 16 -3.30 -1.25 1.75
N PHE A 17 -2.05 -0.78 1.76
CA PHE A 17 -0.93 -1.46 1.13
C PHE A 17 -0.67 -2.84 1.73
N ASP A 18 -0.53 -2.95 3.07
CA ASP A 18 -0.34 -4.24 3.75
C ASP A 18 -1.52 -5.21 3.46
N ALA A 19 -2.77 -4.72 3.54
CA ALA A 19 -3.92 -5.54 3.23
C ALA A 19 -3.91 -6.05 1.78
N ALA A 20 -3.62 -5.18 0.81
CA ALA A 20 -3.52 -5.56 -0.61
C ALA A 20 -2.35 -6.50 -0.90
N ALA A 21 -1.21 -6.30 -0.22
CA ALA A 21 -0.05 -7.18 -0.29
C ALA A 21 -0.38 -8.59 0.22
N ARG A 22 -1.11 -8.70 1.34
CA ARG A 22 -1.51 -9.98 1.93
C ARG A 22 -2.58 -10.71 1.12
N THR A 23 -3.52 -9.99 0.52
CA THR A 23 -4.62 -10.61 -0.23
C THR A 23 -4.30 -10.86 -1.70
N GLY A 24 -3.33 -10.14 -2.28
CA GLY A 24 -3.08 -10.16 -3.73
C GLY A 24 -4.24 -9.57 -4.56
N SER A 25 -5.16 -8.85 -3.92
CA SER A 25 -6.36 -8.30 -4.56
C SER A 25 -6.85 -7.04 -3.87
N PHE A 26 -6.99 -5.96 -4.63
CA PHE A 26 -7.56 -4.71 -4.12
C PHE A 26 -9.03 -4.86 -3.70
N SER A 27 -9.80 -5.72 -4.34
CA SER A 27 -11.19 -6.00 -3.94
C SER A 27 -11.23 -6.71 -2.60
N ALA A 28 -10.44 -7.77 -2.42
CA ALA A 28 -10.40 -8.49 -1.15
C ALA A 28 -9.81 -7.64 -0.02
N ALA A 29 -8.85 -6.76 -0.32
CA ALA A 29 -8.32 -5.80 0.66
C ALA A 29 -9.38 -4.78 1.08
N ALA A 30 -10.18 -4.29 0.12
CA ALA A 30 -11.28 -3.38 0.37
C ALA A 30 -12.32 -4.00 1.32
N GLU A 31 -12.71 -5.25 1.07
CA GLU A 31 -13.62 -5.99 1.96
C GLU A 31 -13.06 -6.15 3.37
N ARG A 32 -11.78 -6.52 3.50
CA ARG A 32 -11.13 -6.68 4.82
C ARG A 32 -11.03 -5.39 5.61
N LEU A 33 -10.87 -4.26 4.94
CA LEU A 33 -10.76 -2.94 5.57
C LEU A 33 -12.10 -2.21 5.66
N ASN A 34 -13.20 -2.84 5.22
CA ASN A 34 -14.52 -2.22 5.11
C ASN A 34 -14.49 -0.90 4.30
N LEU A 35 -13.71 -0.91 3.23
CA LEU A 35 -13.50 0.19 2.30
C LEU A 35 -14.05 -0.18 0.92
N THR A 36 -14.17 0.82 0.05
CA THR A 36 -14.49 0.58 -1.37
C THR A 36 -13.22 0.29 -2.16
N HIS A 37 -13.34 -0.45 -3.26
CA HIS A 37 -12.22 -0.68 -4.20
C HIS A 37 -11.57 0.64 -4.66
N GLY A 38 -12.38 1.68 -4.89
CA GLY A 38 -11.90 3.02 -5.23
C GLY A 38 -11.09 3.69 -4.12
N ALA A 39 -11.46 3.47 -2.85
CA ALA A 39 -10.69 3.98 -1.71
C ALA A 39 -9.32 3.31 -1.61
N ILE A 40 -9.25 1.98 -1.72
CA ILE A 40 -7.98 1.24 -1.74
C ILE A 40 -7.11 1.71 -2.90
N SER A 41 -7.66 1.77 -4.12
CA SER A 41 -6.91 2.23 -5.30
C SER A 41 -6.33 3.63 -5.13
N ARG A 42 -7.10 4.57 -4.56
CA ARG A 42 -6.62 5.93 -4.26
C ARG A 42 -5.54 5.94 -3.18
N GLN A 43 -5.66 5.12 -2.14
CA GLN A 43 -4.64 5.01 -1.11
C GLN A 43 -3.33 4.45 -1.67
N ILE A 44 -3.40 3.38 -2.46
CA ILE A 44 -2.21 2.83 -3.15
C ILE A 44 -1.59 3.86 -4.08
N ALA A 45 -2.39 4.56 -4.89
CA ALA A 45 -1.88 5.59 -5.79
C ALA A 45 -1.16 6.72 -5.03
N LYS A 46 -1.70 7.14 -3.88
CA LYS A 46 -1.03 8.11 -3.00
C LYS A 46 0.29 7.58 -2.43
N LEU A 47 0.35 6.28 -2.09
CA LEU A 47 1.59 5.67 -1.62
C LEU A 47 2.65 5.68 -2.72
N GLU A 48 2.27 5.27 -3.93
CA GLU A 48 3.17 5.21 -5.09
C GLU A 48 3.65 6.61 -5.50
N ASP A 49 2.77 7.61 -5.44
CA ASP A 49 3.10 9.03 -5.67
C ASP A 49 4.11 9.54 -4.64
N TRP A 50 3.88 9.27 -3.36
CA TRP A 50 4.77 9.69 -2.29
C TRP A 50 6.14 9.00 -2.35
N LEU A 51 6.17 7.72 -2.73
CA LEU A 51 7.42 6.96 -2.88
C LEU A 51 8.12 7.24 -4.23
N GLY A 52 7.41 7.82 -5.22
CA GLY A 52 7.89 8.00 -6.58
C GLY A 52 8.11 6.68 -7.34
N LEU A 53 7.54 5.57 -6.89
CA LEU A 53 7.74 4.24 -7.46
C LEU A 53 6.47 3.39 -7.36
N LYS A 54 6.34 2.43 -8.28
CA LYS A 54 5.24 1.47 -8.26
C LYS A 54 5.53 0.33 -7.30
N VAL A 55 4.58 0.06 -6.41
CA VAL A 55 4.67 -1.04 -5.43
C VAL A 55 3.81 -2.23 -5.83
N PHE A 56 2.84 -2.03 -6.75
CA PHE A 56 2.04 -3.12 -7.31
C PHE A 56 2.12 -3.19 -8.83
N GLU A 57 2.05 -4.41 -9.34
CA GLU A 57 1.83 -4.75 -10.73
C GLU A 57 0.44 -5.38 -10.89
N ARG A 58 -0.28 -4.94 -11.91
CA ARG A 58 -1.63 -5.42 -12.23
C ARG A 58 -1.52 -6.53 -13.25
N ASN A 59 -2.01 -7.70 -12.89
CA ASN A 59 -2.02 -8.89 -13.74
C ASN A 59 -3.46 -9.32 -14.04
N ALA A 60 -3.64 -10.19 -15.04
CA ALA A 60 -4.97 -10.72 -15.40
C ALA A 60 -5.70 -11.46 -14.26
N ARG A 61 -4.97 -11.85 -13.20
CA ARG A 61 -5.50 -12.59 -12.03
C ARG A 61 -5.63 -11.75 -10.76
N GLY A 62 -5.24 -10.47 -10.78
CA GLY A 62 -5.24 -9.62 -9.58
C GLY A 62 -4.06 -8.67 -9.54
N VAL A 63 -3.53 -8.44 -8.34
CA VAL A 63 -2.37 -7.57 -8.12
C VAL A 63 -1.25 -8.31 -7.41
N THR A 64 -0.02 -8.05 -7.83
CA THR A 64 1.19 -8.62 -7.21
C THR A 64 2.14 -7.50 -6.84
N LEU A 65 2.94 -7.70 -5.80
CA LEU A 65 3.96 -6.74 -5.41
C LEU A 65 5.10 -6.71 -6.44
N THR A 66 5.60 -5.52 -6.75
CA THR A 66 6.88 -5.35 -7.44
C THR A 66 8.03 -5.78 -6.54
N ASN A 67 9.27 -5.83 -7.05
CA ASN A 67 10.45 -6.00 -6.20
C ASN A 67 10.54 -4.92 -5.11
N GLU A 68 10.27 -3.66 -5.46
CA GLU A 68 10.25 -2.56 -4.50
C GLU A 68 9.07 -2.68 -3.52
N GLY A 69 7.89 -3.11 -4.00
CA GLY A 69 6.74 -3.43 -3.16
C GLY A 69 7.05 -4.55 -2.15
N ASN A 70 7.78 -5.59 -2.55
CA ASN A 70 8.20 -6.65 -1.63
C ASN A 70 9.15 -6.13 -0.55
N ARG A 71 10.13 -5.29 -0.91
CA ARG A 71 11.05 -4.66 0.05
C ARG A 71 10.28 -3.78 1.04
N LEU A 72 9.33 -2.98 0.55
CA LEU A 72 8.49 -2.14 1.39
C LEU A 72 7.59 -2.98 2.30
N HIS A 73 6.98 -4.05 1.79
CA HIS A 73 6.11 -4.94 2.54
C HIS A 73 6.84 -5.64 3.70
N LEU A 74 8.08 -6.08 3.48
CA LEU A 74 8.91 -6.64 4.55
C LEU A 74 9.09 -5.62 5.69
N ARG A 75 9.55 -4.41 5.36
CA ARG A 75 9.76 -3.34 6.35
C ARG A 75 8.48 -2.88 7.04
N THR A 76 7.39 -2.82 6.30
CA THR A 76 6.08 -2.39 6.80
C THR A 76 5.49 -3.44 7.76
N THR A 77 5.64 -4.72 7.43
CA THR A 77 5.21 -5.83 8.30
C THR A 77 6.02 -5.85 9.59
N GLU A 78 7.34 -5.67 9.52
CA GLU A 78 8.19 -5.56 10.71
C GLU A 78 7.77 -4.39 11.60
N ALA A 79 7.49 -3.22 11.00
CA ALA A 79 7.05 -2.04 11.74
C ALA A 79 5.68 -2.21 12.41
N PHE A 80 4.70 -2.82 11.73
CA PHE A 80 3.38 -3.10 12.30
C PHE A 80 3.40 -4.17 13.39
N ALA A 81 4.44 -5.01 13.47
CA ALA A 81 4.58 -6.01 14.53
C ALA A 81 5.08 -5.43 15.87
N LEU A 82 5.55 -4.18 15.88
CA LEU A 82 6.14 -3.51 17.06
C LEU A 82 5.14 -2.64 17.85
N ILE A 83 3.90 -2.53 17.38
CA ILE A 83 2.81 -1.70 17.93
C ILE A 83 1.56 -2.54 18.14
#